data_AF-A0AAV1Y2N1-F1
#
_entry.id   AF-A0AAV1Y2N1-F1
#
_cell.length_a   1.000
_cell.length_b   1.000
_cell.length_c   1.000
_cell.angle_alpha   90.00
_cell.angle_beta   90.00
_cell.angle_gamma   90.00
#
_symmetry.space_group_name_H-M   'P 1'
#
loop_
_entity.id
_entity.type
_entity.pdbx_description
1 polymer ?
#
loop_
_entity_poly.entity_id
_entity_poly.type
_entity_poly.pdbx_seq_one_letter_code
_entity_poly.pdbx_strand_id
1 'polypeptide(L)'
;MESLIFFLMTSWIILIYGYLLRLVWVSSVPAKVSCFVWKLLRGRLPSKSELLKWSINLHATVPGNTAVSVLDAAYCSCCIVGVETIQHLFIICPFVVNVWNCFYNWIGFDVILPTSCEDHFKLHVNCLQTGV
;
A
#
# COMPACT_ATOMS: atom_id res chain seq x y z
N MET A 1 -20.65 -9.73 23.28
CA MET A 1 -19.31 -10.28 22.99
C MET A 1 -18.70 -9.70 21.72
N GLU A 2 -19.48 -9.37 20.68
CA GLU A 2 -18.92 -8.79 19.43
C GLU A 2 -18.34 -7.38 19.58
N SER A 3 -18.88 -6.56 20.49
CA SER A 3 -18.37 -5.20 20.75
C SER A 3 -16.99 -5.18 21.40
N LEU A 4 -16.66 -6.17 22.23
CA LEU A 4 -15.32 -6.30 22.83
C LEU A 4 -14.30 -6.84 21.83
N ILE A 5 -14.71 -7.71 20.90
CA ILE A 5 -13.87 -8.16 19.79
C ILE A 5 -13.57 -6.98 18.86
N PHE A 6 -14.57 -6.18 18.48
CA PHE A 6 -14.35 -4.96 17.70
C PHE A 6 -13.45 -3.95 18.42
N PHE A 7 -13.63 -3.75 19.73
CA PHE A 7 -12.80 -2.83 20.51
C PHE A 7 -11.36 -3.34 20.65
N LEU A 8 -11.17 -4.64 20.85
CA LEU A 8 -9.83 -5.24 20.91
C LEU A 8 -9.17 -5.25 19.53
N MET A 9 -9.90 -5.59 18.46
CA MET A 9 -9.35 -5.55 17.09
C MET A 9 -9.02 -4.13 16.65
N THR A 10 -9.88 -3.15 16.92
CA THR A 10 -9.57 -1.75 16.60
C THR A 10 -8.44 -1.21 17.48
N SER A 11 -8.39 -1.55 18.77
CA SER A 11 -7.31 -1.15 19.66
C SER A 11 -5.97 -1.81 19.25
N TRP A 12 -5.97 -3.08 18.87
CA TRP A 12 -4.80 -3.77 18.31
C TRP A 12 -4.37 -3.18 16.97
N ILE A 13 -5.31 -2.90 16.06
CA ILE A 13 -5.03 -2.21 14.79
C ILE A 13 -4.44 -0.83 15.06
N ILE A 14 -4.99 -0.04 15.98
CA ILE A 14 -4.49 1.29 16.34
C ILE A 14 -3.08 1.20 16.94
N LEU A 15 -2.82 0.22 17.82
CA LEU A 15 -1.51 0.01 18.43
C LEU A 15 -0.46 -0.42 17.39
N ILE A 16 -0.81 -1.34 16.49
CA ILE A 16 0.08 -1.81 15.42
C ILE A 16 0.35 -0.68 14.41
N TYR A 17 -0.68 0.02 13.93
CA TYR A 17 -0.51 1.17 13.04
C TYR A 17 0.28 2.28 13.71
N GLY A 18 0.01 2.58 14.99
CA GLY A 18 0.76 3.58 15.75
C GLY A 18 2.25 3.23 15.86
N TYR A 19 2.57 1.96 16.09
CA TYR A 19 3.95 1.47 16.14
C TYR A 19 4.67 1.60 14.79
N LEU A 20 4.04 1.18 13.69
CA LEU A 20 4.63 1.29 12.35
C LEU A 20 4.84 2.74 11.94
N LEU A 21 3.87 3.62 12.21
CA LEU A 21 4.01 5.04 11.94
C LEU A 21 5.15 5.67 12.75
N ARG A 22 5.36 5.24 14.00
CA ARG A 22 6.51 5.68 14.80
C ARG A 22 7.84 5.28 14.16
N LEU A 23 7.95 4.04 13.67
CA LEU A 23 9.17 3.55 13.00
C LEU A 23 9.53 4.36 11.75
N VAL A 24 8.53 4.84 11.00
CA VAL A 24 8.72 5.68 9.81
C VAL A 24 9.46 6.99 10.13
N TRP A 25 9.26 7.55 11.32
CA TRP A 25 9.87 8.82 11.74
C TRP A 25 11.17 8.66 12.55
N VAL A 26 11.40 7.47 13.13
CA VAL A 26 12.61 7.18 13.91
C VAL A 26 13.74 6.64 13.03
N SER A 27 13.42 6.13 11.84
CA SER A 27 14.42 5.58 10.92
C SER A 27 15.28 6.69 10.28
N SER A 28 16.57 6.39 10.05
CA SER A 28 17.54 7.32 9.44
C SER A 28 17.37 7.45 7.92
N VAL A 29 16.13 7.51 7.45
CA VAL A 29 15.79 7.71 6.04
C VAL A 29 15.46 9.17 5.75
N PRO A 30 15.68 9.66 4.51
CA PRO A 30 15.30 11.01 4.14
C PRO A 30 13.81 11.27 4.38
N ALA A 31 13.46 12.46 4.87
CA ALA A 31 12.08 12.83 5.20
C ALA A 31 11.08 12.62 4.05
N LYS A 32 11.52 12.73 2.78
CA LYS A 32 10.69 12.44 1.60
C LYS A 32 10.23 10.97 1.57
N VAL A 33 11.12 10.04 1.92
CA VAL A 33 10.82 8.60 2.01
C VAL A 33 9.90 8.34 3.19
N SER A 34 10.15 8.94 4.35
CA SER A 34 9.26 8.82 5.52
C SER A 34 7.85 9.31 5.23
N CYS A 35 7.71 10.50 4.63
CA CYS A 35 6.41 11.04 4.21
C CYS A 35 5.70 10.14 3.19
N PHE A 36 6.45 9.52 2.27
CA PHE A 36 5.90 8.60 1.29
C PHE A 36 5.36 7.33 1.95
N VAL A 37 6.15 6.67 2.81
CA VAL A 37 5.73 5.47 3.55
C VAL A 37 4.55 5.79 4.47
N TRP A 38 4.55 6.95 5.12
CA TRP A 38 3.42 7.41 5.92
C TRP A 38 2.12 7.52 5.11
N LYS A 39 2.18 8.09 3.89
CA LYS A 39 1.03 8.14 2.97
C LYS A 39 0.62 6.74 2.49
N LEU A 40 1.60 5.87 2.20
CA LEU A 40 1.38 4.49 1.78
C LEU A 40 0.59 3.71 2.83
N LEU A 41 1.06 3.70 4.08
CA LEU A 41 0.42 3.01 5.21
C LEU A 41 -0.99 3.55 5.48
N ARG A 42 -1.23 4.84 5.22
CA ARG A 42 -2.55 5.47 5.37
C ARG A 42 -3.50 5.21 4.20
N GLY A 43 -3.05 4.53 3.15
CA GLY A 43 -3.83 4.33 1.93
C GLY A 43 -4.08 5.63 1.16
N ARG A 44 -3.24 6.66 1.35
CA ARG A 44 -3.45 8.02 0.80
C ARG A 44 -2.52 8.35 -0.37
N LEU A 45 -2.07 7.34 -1.09
CA LEU A 45 -1.36 7.55 -2.35
C LEU A 45 -2.38 7.72 -3.49
N PRO A 46 -2.07 8.54 -4.51
CA PRO A 46 -2.94 8.72 -5.65
C PRO A 46 -2.89 7.48 -6.56
N SER A 47 -3.60 6.41 -6.18
CA SER A 47 -3.87 5.28 -7.09
C SER A 47 -5.13 5.58 -7.90
N LYS A 48 -5.26 5.01 -9.11
CA LYS A 48 -6.48 5.20 -9.91
C LYS A 48 -7.75 4.81 -9.15
N SER A 49 -7.71 3.77 -8.30
CA SER A 49 -8.86 3.40 -7.47
C SER A 49 -9.28 4.51 -6.49
N GLU A 50 -8.31 5.19 -5.86
CA GLU A 50 -8.59 6.28 -4.93
C GLU A 50 -8.98 7.57 -5.66
N LEU A 51 -8.35 7.84 -6.82
CA LEU A 51 -8.73 8.95 -7.68
C LEU A 51 -10.15 8.80 -8.22
N LEU A 52 -10.56 7.59 -8.61
CA LEU A 52 -11.93 7.32 -9.05
C LEU A 52 -12.93 7.48 -7.91
N LYS A 53 -12.58 7.01 -6.69
CA LYS A 53 -13.41 7.30 -5.51
C LYS A 53 -13.59 8.79 -5.31
N TRP A 54 -12.54 9.60 -5.43
CA TRP A 54 -12.65 11.05 -5.26
C TRP A 54 -13.33 11.74 -6.45
N SER A 55 -13.06 11.30 -7.68
CA SER A 55 -13.65 11.87 -8.89
C SER A 55 -15.14 11.58 -8.98
N ILE A 56 -15.61 10.40 -8.57
CA ILE A 56 -17.04 10.09 -8.47
C ILE A 56 -17.71 11.01 -7.44
N ASN A 57 -17.05 11.26 -6.30
CA ASN A 57 -17.55 12.22 -5.32
C ASN A 57 -17.57 13.67 -5.84
N LEU A 58 -16.69 14.04 -6.77
CA LEU A 58 -16.65 15.36 -7.43
C LEU A 58 -17.58 15.46 -8.66
N HIS A 59 -17.80 14.37 -9.39
CA HIS A 59 -18.54 14.31 -10.65
C HIS A 59 -20.01 13.88 -10.47
N ALA A 60 -20.41 13.51 -9.25
CA ALA A 60 -21.83 13.54 -8.84
C ALA A 60 -22.48 14.93 -9.05
N THR A 61 -21.68 15.96 -9.31
CA THR A 61 -22.10 17.34 -9.60
C THR A 61 -22.11 17.73 -11.09
N VAL A 62 -21.76 16.85 -12.05
CA VAL A 62 -21.77 17.20 -13.49
C VAL A 62 -22.54 16.16 -14.32
N PRO A 63 -23.71 16.51 -14.89
CA PRO A 63 -24.45 15.64 -15.80
C PRO A 63 -23.85 15.76 -17.21
N GLY A 64 -23.18 14.72 -17.71
CA GLY A 64 -22.61 14.76 -19.06
C GLY A 64 -21.78 13.53 -19.44
N ASN A 65 -22.43 12.57 -20.07
CA ASN A 65 -21.93 11.66 -21.12
C ASN A 65 -20.40 11.55 -21.39
N THR A 66 -19.61 11.03 -20.47
CA THR A 66 -18.34 10.36 -20.82
C THR A 66 -18.11 9.16 -19.90
N ALA A 67 -18.96 8.15 -20.08
CA ALA A 67 -18.71 6.82 -19.55
C ALA A 67 -17.63 6.13 -20.39
N VAL A 68 -16.39 6.66 -20.38
CA VAL A 68 -15.22 5.76 -20.48
C VAL A 68 -15.45 4.77 -19.36
N SER A 69 -15.57 3.48 -19.68
CA SER A 69 -16.01 2.50 -18.69
C SER A 69 -15.14 2.69 -17.45
N VAL A 70 -15.77 3.03 -16.32
CA VAL A 70 -15.06 3.41 -15.08
C VAL A 70 -14.11 2.28 -14.64
N LEU A 71 -14.39 1.07 -15.11
CA LEU A 71 -13.59 -0.14 -14.99
C LEU A 71 -12.29 -0.06 -15.81
N ASP A 72 -12.33 0.38 -17.06
CA ASP A 72 -11.14 0.55 -17.92
C ASP A 72 -10.18 1.61 -17.36
N ALA A 73 -10.73 2.68 -16.79
CA ALA A 73 -9.96 3.74 -16.14
C ALA A 73 -9.29 3.29 -14.83
N ALA A 74 -9.69 2.15 -14.26
CA ALA A 74 -9.20 1.66 -12.99
C ALA A 74 -8.04 0.66 -13.12
N TYR A 75 -7.73 0.16 -14.31
CA TYR A 75 -6.66 -0.84 -14.50
C TYR A 75 -5.27 -0.30 -14.15
N CYS A 76 -4.47 -1.17 -13.56
CA CYS A 76 -3.08 -0.93 -13.21
C CYS A 76 -2.27 -0.59 -14.46
N SER A 77 -1.58 0.54 -14.39
CA SER A 77 -0.73 1.03 -15.47
C SER A 77 0.45 0.11 -15.78
N CYS A 78 0.85 -0.74 -14.83
CA CYS A 78 2.01 -1.62 -14.95
C CYS A 78 1.70 -2.96 -15.60
N CYS A 79 0.56 -3.59 -15.26
CA CYS A 79 0.22 -4.93 -15.76
C CYS A 79 -1.04 -4.96 -16.63
N ILE A 80 -1.91 -3.95 -16.57
CA ILE A 80 -3.17 -3.84 -17.34
C ILE A 80 -4.17 -4.98 -17.02
N VAL A 81 -3.89 -5.85 -16.04
CA VAL A 81 -4.73 -7.01 -15.69
C VAL A 81 -5.60 -6.75 -14.46
N GLY A 82 -5.05 -6.10 -13.42
CA GLY A 82 -5.74 -5.86 -12.16
C GLY A 82 -6.14 -4.40 -11.95
N VAL A 83 -7.06 -4.15 -11.01
CA VAL A 83 -7.40 -2.80 -10.58
C VAL A 83 -6.22 -2.18 -9.83
N GLU A 84 -5.89 -0.93 -10.14
CA GLU A 84 -4.81 -0.17 -9.53
C GLU A 84 -5.18 0.30 -8.11
N THR A 85 -5.06 -0.62 -7.16
CA THR A 85 -5.06 -0.31 -5.73
C THR A 85 -3.63 -0.13 -5.24
N ILE A 86 -3.45 0.47 -4.07
CA ILE A 86 -2.13 0.58 -3.43
C ILE A 86 -1.50 -0.80 -3.20
N GLN A 87 -2.27 -1.79 -2.74
CA GLN A 87 -1.78 -3.16 -2.59
C GLN A 87 -1.37 -3.76 -3.94
N HIS A 88 -2.16 -3.53 -4.99
CA HIS A 88 -1.80 -4.01 -6.32
C HIS A 88 -0.51 -3.35 -6.82
N LEU A 89 -0.40 -2.03 -6.72
CA LEU A 89 0.73 -1.26 -7.23
C LEU A 89 2.06 -1.61 -6.53
N PHE A 90 2.05 -1.98 -5.26
CA PHE A 90 3.29 -2.21 -4.51
C PHE A 90 3.62 -3.68 -4.22
N ILE A 91 2.63 -4.58 -4.27
CA ILE A 91 2.80 -5.95 -3.77
C ILE A 91 2.28 -7.00 -4.75
N ILE A 92 1.08 -6.84 -5.28
CA ILE A 92 0.40 -7.92 -6.03
C ILE A 92 0.67 -7.86 -7.53
N CYS A 93 0.93 -6.67 -8.09
CA CYS A 93 1.14 -6.49 -9.52
C CYS A 93 2.29 -7.39 -10.00
N PRO A 94 2.09 -8.24 -11.03
CA PRO A 94 3.12 -9.16 -11.52
C PRO A 94 4.44 -8.46 -11.88
N PHE A 95 4.36 -7.24 -12.42
CA PHE A 95 5.53 -6.41 -12.70
C PHE A 95 6.30 -6.08 -11.43
N VAL A 96 5.60 -5.64 -10.38
CA VAL A 96 6.22 -5.24 -9.10
C VAL A 96 6.73 -6.45 -8.32
N VAL A 97 6.00 -7.57 -8.34
CA VAL A 97 6.48 -8.86 -7.80
C VAL A 97 7.82 -9.23 -8.42
N ASN A 98 7.96 -9.10 -9.74
CA ASN A 98 9.23 -9.39 -10.41
C ASN A 98 10.33 -8.41 -9.99
N VAL A 99 10.03 -7.11 -9.85
CA VAL A 99 10.99 -6.11 -9.34
C VAL A 99 11.49 -6.49 -7.94
N TRP A 100 10.59 -6.90 -7.04
CA TRP A 100 10.97 -7.33 -5.70
C TRP A 100 11.82 -8.61 -5.72
N ASN A 101 11.46 -9.59 -6.53
CA ASN A 101 12.26 -10.81 -6.67
C ASN A 101 13.67 -10.48 -7.19
N CYS A 102 13.79 -9.59 -8.19
CA CYS A 102 15.10 -9.11 -8.65
C CYS A 102 15.89 -8.42 -7.53
N PHE A 103 15.22 -7.58 -6.73
CA PHE A 103 15.86 -6.90 -5.60
C PHE A 103 16.35 -7.90 -4.55
N TYR A 104 15.51 -8.84 -4.11
CA TYR A 104 15.88 -9.86 -3.13
C TYR A 104 16.99 -10.79 -3.62
N ASN A 105 16.93 -11.21 -4.89
CA ASN A 105 18.01 -11.97 -5.52
C ASN A 105 19.32 -11.18 -5.56
N TRP A 106 19.26 -9.86 -5.80
CA TRP A 106 20.45 -9.01 -5.81
C TRP A 106 21.10 -8.89 -4.43
N ILE A 107 20.30 -8.82 -3.37
CA ILE A 107 20.80 -8.78 -1.99
C ILE A 107 21.07 -10.17 -1.38
N GLY A 108 20.75 -11.25 -2.11
CA GLY A 108 21.00 -12.64 -1.69
C GLY A 108 20.02 -13.17 -0.62
N PHE A 109 18.83 -12.59 -0.49
CA PHE A 109 17.81 -13.05 0.45
C PHE A 109 16.75 -13.87 -0.27
N ASP A 110 16.35 -15.00 0.31
CA ASP A 110 15.18 -15.76 -0.12
C ASP A 110 13.95 -15.31 0.70
N VAL A 111 13.07 -14.56 0.06
CA VAL A 111 11.93 -13.90 0.71
C VAL A 111 10.63 -14.31 0.05
N ILE A 112 9.70 -14.81 0.86
CA ILE A 112 8.31 -14.96 0.45
C ILE A 112 7.65 -13.59 0.52
N LEU A 113 7.27 -13.05 -0.65
CA LEU A 113 6.61 -11.76 -0.74
C LEU A 113 5.30 -11.73 0.06
N PRO A 114 5.14 -10.80 1.02
CA PRO A 114 3.90 -10.68 1.79
C PRO A 114 2.72 -10.27 0.92
N THR A 115 1.49 -10.49 1.39
CA THR A 115 0.27 -10.14 0.65
C THR A 115 -0.23 -8.71 0.92
N SER A 116 0.36 -8.01 1.88
CA SER A 116 -0.02 -6.66 2.28
C SER A 116 1.19 -5.71 2.33
N CYS A 117 0.97 -4.42 2.04
CA CYS A 117 2.02 -3.39 2.14
C CYS A 117 2.54 -3.23 3.58
N GLU A 118 1.67 -3.48 4.57
CA GLU A 118 2.01 -3.39 5.98
C GLU A 118 3.01 -4.48 6.39
N ASP A 119 2.74 -5.71 5.98
CA ASP A 119 3.60 -6.86 6.29
C ASP A 119 4.90 -6.79 5.51
N HIS A 120 4.86 -6.29 4.28
CA HIS A 120 6.06 -5.99 3.50
C HIS A 120 6.93 -4.93 4.18
N PHE A 121 6.33 -3.86 4.71
CA PHE A 121 7.06 -2.87 5.48
C PHE A 121 7.68 -3.46 6.76
N LYS A 122 6.92 -4.27 7.51
CA LYS A 122 7.43 -4.97 8.71
C LYS A 122 8.61 -5.88 8.38
N LEU A 123 8.49 -6.65 7.30
CA LEU A 123 9.57 -7.52 6.83
C LEU A 123 10.85 -6.71 6.61
N HIS A 124 10.78 -5.61 5.86
CA HIS A 124 11.95 -4.78 5.60
C HIS A 124 12.52 -4.12 6.86
N VAL A 125 11.68 -3.64 7.77
CA VAL A 125 12.17 -3.08 9.04
C VAL A 125 12.86 -4.15 9.87
N ASN A 126 12.29 -5.34 9.97
CA ASN A 126 12.88 -6.44 10.74
C ASN A 126 14.18 -6.95 10.11
N CYS A 127 14.22 -7.13 8.79
CA CYS A 127 15.44 -7.52 8.07
C CYS A 127 16.58 -6.51 8.22
N LEU A 128 16.27 -5.20 8.31
CA LEU A 128 17.26 -4.15 8.58
C LEU A 128 17.72 -4.12 10.04
N GLN A 129 16.90 -4.61 10.98
CA GLN A 129 17.23 -4.68 12.42
C GLN A 129 17.98 -5.97 12.79
N THR A 130 17.80 -7.06 12.04
CA THR A 130 18.51 -8.33 12.22
C THR A 130 19.76 -8.44 11.34
N GLY A 131 20.30 -7.32 10.86
CA GLY A 131 21.58 -7.29 10.16
C GLY A 131 22.71 -7.76 11.08
N VAL A 132 23.38 -8.82 10.64
CA VAL A 132 24.72 -9.33 11.01
C VAL A 132 25.62 -8.29 11.67
#